data_AF-F0WGB1-F1
#
_entry.id   AF-F0WGB1-F1
#
_cell.length_a   1.000
_cell.length_b   1.000
_cell.length_c   1.000
_cell.angle_alpha   90.00
_cell.angle_beta   90.00
_cell.angle_gamma   90.00
#
_symmetry.space_group_name_H-M   'P 1'
#
loop_
_entity.id
_entity.type
_entity.pdbx_description
1 polymer ?
#
loop_
_entity_poly.entity_id
_entity_poly.type
_entity_poly.pdbx_seq_one_letter_code
_entity_poly.pdbx_strand_id
1 'polypeptide(L)'
;MKENMNSFIQKKRDVFLVQMSLDTKREEIRKLEEKARVKEIALQKSESMLEEDALQFDSFLKENDRKAHDAIKRAEKETKAKTDKLFEIKNLNHQIQGVESEVSKLNEQLQDCLQYKAFLDDLTPVEYVEEQLTKLKELCMDQSKKKKRDVTDEGMECSFECQKISQDADRRNSFNTYALRKGTMEYIMDTSNSSNLIQYKCSIYDDAVPLYFRRPQQLLDIFTALEESNLFLIKNSQETEQTLDELKQNFLKTKNMMDRRSQILNQSINELQAQIEIEEKRTEQFCVRSSKGSAEETQEKVLMDLHDHVLDVYKRCGFDAESNLSTIYMLTELEARIEELLRAIEKMPEEYVIKVEKEKEKERRERVRQERITQQQRLYEERMKKSMERSMKAPKKRKGRQQMWRSHIARQILQTEKEDLKDKGNESDQQFFVW
;
A
#
# COMPACT_ATOMS: atom_id res chain seq x y z
N MET A 1 -56.17 167.22 65.69
CA MET A 1 -57.46 166.51 65.62
C MET A 1 -57.33 165.23 66.43
N LYS A 2 -58.14 165.06 67.48
CA LYS A 2 -57.96 163.97 68.48
C LYS A 2 -58.52 162.66 67.95
N GLU A 3 -57.68 161.64 67.75
CA GLU A 3 -58.19 160.27 67.70
C GLU A 3 -58.85 159.94 69.05
N ASN A 4 -60.06 159.37 69.01
CA ASN A 4 -60.91 159.09 70.18
C ASN A 4 -60.31 157.92 70.98
N MET A 5 -60.22 158.00 72.31
CA MET A 5 -59.55 157.01 73.18
C MET A 5 -60.01 155.56 72.93
N ASN A 6 -61.30 155.37 72.64
CA ASN A 6 -61.86 154.05 72.30
C ASN A 6 -61.33 153.49 70.97
N SER A 7 -61.04 154.34 69.98
CA SER A 7 -60.43 153.92 68.72
C SER A 7 -58.98 153.45 68.93
N PHE A 8 -58.23 154.10 69.82
CA PHE A 8 -56.88 153.66 70.19
C PHE A 8 -56.88 152.29 70.90
N ILE A 9 -57.82 152.09 71.83
CA ILE A 9 -57.99 150.80 72.52
C ILE A 9 -58.42 149.70 71.55
N GLN A 10 -59.33 149.98 70.62
CA GLN A 10 -59.77 149.02 69.60
C GLN A 10 -58.63 148.67 68.64
N LYS A 11 -57.90 149.66 68.11
CA LYS A 11 -56.69 149.43 67.28
C LYS A 11 -55.66 148.59 68.04
N LYS A 12 -55.42 148.84 69.34
CA LYS A 12 -54.52 148.01 70.16
C LYS A 12 -55.01 146.57 70.34
N ARG A 13 -56.32 146.35 70.51
CA ARG A 13 -56.92 145.01 70.59
C ARG A 13 -56.84 144.28 69.25
N ASP A 14 -57.12 144.97 68.15
CA ASP A 14 -57.02 144.42 66.80
C ASP A 14 -55.57 144.05 66.48
N VAL A 15 -54.61 144.91 66.83
CA VAL A 15 -53.17 144.62 66.75
C VAL A 15 -52.80 143.40 67.61
N PHE A 16 -53.32 143.28 68.83
CA PHE A 16 -53.05 142.13 69.71
C PHE A 16 -53.67 140.83 69.18
N LEU A 17 -54.89 140.87 68.64
CA LEU A 17 -55.55 139.70 68.05
C LEU A 17 -54.82 139.21 66.79
N VAL A 18 -54.38 140.14 65.94
CA VAL A 18 -53.53 139.83 64.78
C VAL A 18 -52.20 139.25 65.23
N GLN A 19 -51.57 139.83 66.26
CA GLN A 19 -50.33 139.31 66.84
C GLN A 19 -50.50 137.89 67.41
N MET A 20 -51.54 137.65 68.20
CA MET A 20 -51.86 136.34 68.77
C MET A 20 -52.17 135.29 67.67
N SER A 21 -52.89 135.68 66.63
CA SER A 21 -53.18 134.83 65.46
C SER A 21 -51.91 134.51 64.67
N LEU A 22 -51.05 135.50 64.44
CA LEU A 22 -49.74 135.31 63.81
C LEU A 22 -48.84 134.40 64.63
N ASP A 23 -48.79 134.57 65.95
CA ASP A 23 -47.98 133.73 66.83
C ASP A 23 -48.52 132.29 66.89
N THR A 24 -49.84 132.11 66.89
CA THR A 24 -50.47 130.77 66.77
C THR A 24 -50.15 130.11 65.44
N LYS A 25 -50.22 130.86 64.32
CA LYS A 25 -49.88 130.36 62.99
C LYS A 25 -48.39 130.07 62.82
N ARG A 26 -47.52 130.91 63.39
CA ARG A 26 -46.06 130.66 63.46
C ARG A 26 -45.76 129.40 64.25
N GLU A 27 -46.44 129.17 65.36
CA GLU A 27 -46.29 127.95 66.16
C GLU A 27 -46.81 126.71 65.42
N GLU A 28 -47.93 126.83 64.71
CA GLU A 28 -48.48 125.75 63.86
C GLU A 28 -47.57 125.43 62.67
N ILE A 29 -47.02 126.45 61.99
CA ILE A 29 -45.99 126.32 60.95
C ILE A 29 -44.77 125.60 61.52
N ARG A 30 -44.23 126.04 62.67
CA ARG A 30 -43.07 125.40 63.29
C ARG A 30 -43.31 123.92 63.62
N LYS A 31 -44.52 123.56 64.09
CA LYS A 31 -44.90 122.17 64.35
C LYS A 31 -44.99 121.33 63.07
N LEU A 32 -45.50 121.90 61.98
CA LEU A 32 -45.57 121.22 60.68
C LEU A 32 -44.17 121.08 60.05
N GLU A 33 -43.34 122.11 60.15
CA GLU A 33 -41.93 122.08 59.73
C GLU A 33 -41.15 121.01 60.50
N GLU A 34 -41.33 120.90 61.81
CA GLU A 34 -40.67 119.86 62.60
C GLU A 34 -41.15 118.45 62.21
N LYS A 35 -42.46 118.28 61.99
CA LYS A 35 -43.00 116.99 61.50
C LYS A 35 -42.50 116.66 60.09
N ALA A 36 -42.38 117.66 59.21
CA ALA A 36 -41.83 117.48 57.87
C ALA A 36 -40.35 117.09 57.94
N ARG A 37 -39.56 117.78 58.77
CA ARG A 37 -38.14 117.48 59.00
C ARG A 37 -37.92 116.06 59.53
N VAL A 38 -38.71 115.63 60.52
CA VAL A 38 -38.62 114.27 61.05
C VAL A 38 -38.97 113.23 59.98
N LYS A 39 -40.00 113.48 59.16
CA LYS A 39 -40.35 112.59 58.04
C LYS A 39 -39.28 112.57 56.96
N GLU A 40 -38.69 113.70 56.63
CA GLU A 40 -37.60 113.80 55.66
C GLU A 40 -36.36 113.04 56.13
N ILE A 41 -35.96 113.19 57.40
CA ILE A 41 -34.87 112.41 58.00
C ILE A 41 -35.20 110.91 57.99
N ALA A 42 -36.44 110.53 58.30
CA ALA A 42 -36.86 109.12 58.27
C ALA A 42 -36.85 108.55 56.84
N LEU A 43 -37.27 109.33 55.85
CA LEU A 43 -37.29 108.94 54.45
C LEU A 43 -35.86 108.82 53.89
N GLN A 44 -35.00 109.80 54.17
CA GLN A 44 -33.59 109.76 53.80
C GLN A 44 -32.87 108.56 54.42
N LYS A 45 -33.18 108.23 55.68
CA LYS A 45 -32.65 107.02 56.32
C LYS A 45 -33.16 105.76 55.63
N SER A 46 -34.44 105.69 55.26
CA SER A 46 -34.99 104.55 54.52
C SER A 46 -34.38 104.42 53.12
N GLU A 47 -34.14 105.53 52.43
CA GLU A 47 -33.49 105.56 51.12
C GLU A 47 -32.05 105.05 51.23
N SER A 48 -31.27 105.57 52.18
CA SER A 48 -29.91 105.09 52.45
C SER A 48 -29.86 103.58 52.76
N MET A 49 -30.82 103.06 53.54
CA MET A 49 -30.88 101.62 53.82
C MET A 49 -31.21 100.80 52.56
N LEU A 50 -32.11 101.28 51.69
CA LEU A 50 -32.43 100.59 50.44
C LEU A 50 -31.27 100.63 49.44
N GLU A 51 -30.51 101.74 49.40
CA GLU A 51 -29.29 101.83 48.60
C GLU A 51 -28.21 100.87 49.11
N GLU A 52 -28.02 100.78 50.42
CA GLU A 52 -27.11 99.80 51.04
C GLU A 52 -27.52 98.36 50.71
N ASP A 53 -28.81 98.03 50.82
CA ASP A 53 -29.32 96.70 50.47
C ASP A 53 -29.12 96.40 48.98
N ALA A 54 -29.38 97.36 48.08
CA ALA A 54 -29.14 97.19 46.64
C ALA A 54 -27.66 96.89 46.34
N LEU A 55 -26.73 97.61 46.99
CA LEU A 55 -25.29 97.35 46.86
C LEU A 55 -24.89 95.98 47.41
N GLN A 56 -25.52 95.54 48.51
CA GLN A 56 -25.31 94.20 49.06
C GLN A 56 -25.84 93.11 48.12
N PHE A 57 -27.01 93.31 47.51
CA PHE A 57 -27.55 92.38 46.52
C PHE A 57 -26.67 92.28 45.27
N ASP A 58 -26.19 93.40 44.73
CA ASP A 58 -25.26 93.40 43.60
C ASP A 58 -23.95 92.69 43.95
N SER A 59 -23.44 92.89 45.16
CA SER A 59 -22.26 92.19 45.66
C SER A 59 -22.52 90.69 45.82
N PHE A 60 -23.72 90.31 46.28
CA PHE A 60 -24.14 88.92 46.40
C PHE A 60 -24.26 88.24 45.03
N LEU A 61 -24.85 88.90 44.04
CA LEU A 61 -24.95 88.37 42.67
C LEU A 61 -23.57 88.15 42.07
N LYS A 62 -22.66 89.13 42.18
CA LYS A 62 -21.28 88.99 41.71
C LYS A 62 -20.54 87.83 42.39
N GLU A 63 -20.72 87.66 43.70
CA GLU A 63 -20.10 86.57 44.44
C GLU A 63 -20.73 85.21 44.11
N ASN A 64 -22.04 85.16 43.85
CA ASN A 64 -22.74 83.95 43.44
C ASN A 64 -22.29 83.51 42.04
N ASP A 65 -22.27 84.44 41.07
CA ASP A 65 -21.79 84.19 39.71
C ASP A 65 -20.34 83.74 39.72
N ARG A 66 -19.50 84.41 40.53
CA ARG A 66 -18.10 84.01 40.73
C ARG A 66 -18.01 82.59 41.29
N LYS A 67 -18.77 82.25 42.34
CA LYS A 67 -18.79 80.89 42.93
C LYS A 67 -19.28 79.85 41.93
N ALA A 68 -20.28 80.17 41.11
CA ALA A 68 -20.80 79.29 40.07
C ALA A 68 -19.75 79.04 38.99
N HIS A 69 -19.09 80.10 38.49
CA HIS A 69 -17.99 79.97 37.54
C HIS A 69 -16.80 79.19 38.11
N ASP A 70 -16.43 79.45 39.36
CA ASP A 70 -15.36 78.71 40.04
C ASP A 70 -15.74 77.23 40.23
N ALA A 71 -17.01 76.91 40.47
CA ALA A 71 -17.50 75.52 40.53
C ALA A 71 -17.45 74.82 39.17
N ILE A 72 -17.89 75.49 38.09
CA ILE A 72 -17.81 74.97 36.72
C ILE A 72 -16.36 74.71 36.34
N LYS A 73 -15.47 75.68 36.59
CA LYS A 73 -14.04 75.56 36.28
C LYS A 73 -13.38 74.42 37.05
N ARG A 74 -13.78 74.19 38.30
CA ARG A 74 -13.31 73.03 39.08
C ARG A 74 -13.82 71.71 38.48
N ALA A 75 -15.10 71.64 38.13
CA ALA A 75 -15.67 70.46 37.47
C ALA A 75 -15.00 70.16 36.12
N GLU A 76 -14.75 71.17 35.28
CA GLU A 76 -14.04 71.03 34.01
C GLU A 76 -12.60 70.56 34.17
N LYS A 77 -11.89 71.05 35.19
CA LYS A 77 -10.54 70.56 35.52
C LYS A 77 -10.56 69.10 35.96
N GLU A 78 -11.52 68.71 36.78
CA GLU A 78 -11.67 67.33 37.24
C GLU A 78 -12.07 66.38 36.09
N THR A 79 -12.98 66.80 35.21
CA THR A 79 -13.35 66.00 34.03
C THR A 79 -12.18 65.86 33.06
N LYS A 80 -11.40 66.93 32.85
CA LYS A 80 -10.18 66.87 32.04
C LYS A 80 -9.14 65.92 32.65
N ALA A 81 -8.88 66.04 33.95
CA ALA A 81 -7.95 65.12 34.64
C ALA A 81 -8.42 63.66 34.54
N LYS A 82 -9.73 63.41 34.63
CA LYS A 82 -10.32 62.08 34.43
C LYS A 82 -10.11 61.58 32.99
N THR A 83 -10.34 62.41 31.96
CA THR A 83 -10.13 62.00 30.56
C THR A 83 -8.66 61.71 30.26
N ASP A 84 -7.75 62.50 30.81
CA ASP A 84 -6.30 62.29 30.65
C ASP A 84 -5.87 60.96 31.29
N LYS A 85 -6.40 60.65 32.50
CA LYS A 85 -6.16 59.36 33.16
C LYS A 85 -6.76 58.18 32.40
N LEU A 86 -7.94 58.35 31.79
CA LEU A 86 -8.53 57.31 30.93
C LEU A 86 -7.68 57.05 29.68
N PHE A 87 -7.06 58.08 29.10
CA PHE A 87 -6.13 57.92 27.99
C PHE A 87 -4.86 57.17 28.42
N GLU A 88 -4.30 57.50 29.59
CA GLU A 88 -3.16 56.79 30.18
C GLU A 88 -3.48 55.31 30.42
N ILE A 89 -4.65 54.99 30.99
CA ILE A 89 -5.11 53.61 31.19
C ILE A 89 -5.22 52.87 29.84
N LYS A 90 -5.77 53.51 28.80
CA LYS A 90 -5.85 52.91 27.47
C LYS A 90 -4.46 52.62 26.88
N ASN A 91 -3.52 53.55 27.04
CA ASN A 91 -2.15 53.38 26.57
C ASN A 91 -1.44 52.23 27.31
N LEU A 92 -1.58 52.15 28.64
CA LEU A 92 -1.04 51.05 29.44
C LEU A 92 -1.67 49.72 29.07
N ASN A 93 -2.98 49.65 28.87
CA ASN A 93 -3.65 48.43 28.41
C ASN A 93 -3.13 47.96 27.05
N HIS A 94 -2.84 48.88 26.13
CA HIS A 94 -2.23 48.53 24.84
C HIS A 94 -0.82 47.96 25.01
N GLN A 95 0.00 48.53 25.91
CA GLN A 95 1.32 47.99 26.21
C GLN A 95 1.25 46.61 26.86
N ILE A 96 0.30 46.39 27.79
CA ILE A 96 0.06 45.08 28.40
C ILE A 96 -0.28 44.04 27.33
N GLN A 97 -1.20 44.35 26.41
CA GLN A 97 -1.53 43.44 25.31
C GLN A 97 -0.33 43.14 24.40
N GLY A 98 0.53 44.13 24.17
CA GLY A 98 1.80 43.94 23.44
C GLY A 98 2.68 42.90 24.13
N VAL A 99 2.94 43.10 25.43
CA VAL A 99 3.75 42.18 26.24
C VAL A 99 3.11 40.80 26.35
N GLU A 100 1.79 40.70 26.54
CA GLU A 100 1.07 39.42 26.57
C GLU A 100 1.23 38.66 25.26
N SER A 101 1.17 39.37 24.11
CA SER A 101 1.39 38.75 22.80
C SER A 101 2.83 38.26 22.62
N GLU A 102 3.82 39.00 23.13
CA GLU A 102 5.23 38.58 23.12
C GLU A 102 5.46 37.38 24.03
N VAL A 103 4.86 37.37 25.22
CA VAL A 103 4.89 36.23 26.15
C VAL A 103 4.26 34.99 25.49
N SER A 104 3.13 35.13 24.79
CA SER A 104 2.51 34.00 24.06
C SER A 104 3.47 33.45 22.99
N LYS A 105 4.08 34.32 22.18
CA LYS A 105 5.05 33.91 21.15
C LYS A 105 6.27 33.20 21.75
N LEU A 106 6.83 33.74 22.83
CA LEU A 106 7.97 33.15 23.52
C LEU A 106 7.61 31.81 24.16
N ASN A 107 6.39 31.67 24.70
CA ASN A 107 5.90 30.40 25.23
C ASN A 107 5.75 29.35 24.12
N GLU A 108 5.21 29.71 22.96
CA GLU A 108 5.12 28.82 21.80
C GLU A 108 6.52 28.36 21.35
N GLN A 109 7.46 29.29 21.20
CA GLN A 109 8.86 28.96 20.88
C GLN A 109 9.51 28.05 21.94
N LEU A 110 9.23 28.29 23.22
CA LEU A 110 9.71 27.44 24.30
C LEU A 110 9.12 26.03 24.21
N GLN A 111 7.83 25.90 23.91
CA GLN A 111 7.19 24.59 23.70
C GLN A 111 7.84 23.84 22.54
N ASP A 112 8.10 24.51 21.42
CA ASP A 112 8.80 23.89 20.28
C ASP A 112 10.20 23.44 20.69
N CYS A 113 10.97 24.29 21.40
CA CYS A 113 12.29 23.92 21.92
C CYS A 113 12.23 22.74 22.91
N LEU A 114 11.19 22.65 23.75
CA LEU A 114 11.00 21.52 24.67
C LEU A 114 10.65 20.24 23.92
N GLN A 115 9.84 20.31 22.87
CA GLN A 115 9.56 19.17 22.00
C GLN A 115 10.82 18.69 21.29
N TYR A 116 11.64 19.62 20.77
CA TYR A 116 12.93 19.28 20.17
C TYR A 116 13.90 18.69 21.21
N LYS A 117 13.93 19.21 22.45
CA LYS A 117 14.73 18.62 23.53
C LYS A 117 14.29 17.19 23.81
N ALA A 118 12.99 16.95 24.00
CA ALA A 118 12.45 15.62 24.25
C ALA A 118 12.80 14.63 23.13
N PHE A 119 12.67 15.06 21.87
CA PHE A 119 13.07 14.24 20.72
C PHE A 119 14.58 13.93 20.70
N LEU A 120 15.43 14.90 21.05
CA LEU A 120 16.87 14.68 21.14
C LEU A 120 17.24 13.79 22.33
N ASP A 121 16.51 13.88 23.45
CA ASP A 121 16.70 13.02 24.62
C ASP A 121 16.33 11.57 24.28
N ASP A 122 15.24 11.35 23.54
CA ASP A 122 14.83 10.01 23.05
C ASP A 122 15.87 9.38 22.10
N LEU A 123 16.53 10.20 21.28
CA LEU A 123 17.59 9.76 20.37
C LEU A 123 18.96 9.65 21.05
N THR A 124 19.11 10.16 22.27
CA THR A 124 20.39 10.12 22.97
C THR A 124 20.65 8.68 23.46
N PRO A 125 21.78 8.05 23.07
CA PRO A 125 22.10 6.69 23.50
C PRO A 125 22.17 6.59 25.02
N VAL A 126 21.58 5.52 25.58
CA VAL A 126 21.50 5.28 27.03
C VAL A 126 22.91 5.16 27.63
N GLU A 127 23.86 4.63 26.86
CA GLU A 127 25.27 4.50 27.27
C GLU A 127 25.92 5.87 27.54
N TYR A 128 25.57 6.90 26.76
CA TYR A 128 26.08 8.25 26.97
C TYR A 128 25.47 8.87 28.24
N VAL A 129 24.19 8.65 28.48
CA VAL A 129 23.51 9.14 29.70
C VAL A 129 24.12 8.51 30.95
N GLU A 130 24.37 7.21 30.93
CA GLU A 130 25.01 6.49 32.03
C GLU A 130 26.45 6.95 32.29
N GLU A 131 27.23 7.20 31.23
CA GLU A 131 28.60 7.74 31.35
C GLU A 131 28.62 9.16 31.95
N GLN A 132 27.64 10.01 31.61
CA GLN A 132 27.53 11.35 32.20
C GLN A 132 27.06 11.29 33.65
N LEU A 133 26.11 10.41 33.98
CA LEU A 133 25.63 10.21 35.35
C LEU A 133 26.74 9.66 36.26
N THR A 134 27.58 8.76 35.76
CA THR A 134 28.73 8.24 36.50
C THR A 134 29.78 9.33 36.75
N LYS A 135 30.13 10.13 35.73
CA LYS A 135 31.02 11.31 35.90
C LYS A 135 30.48 12.32 36.90
N LEU A 136 29.17 12.62 36.88
CA LEU A 136 28.54 13.51 37.86
C LEU A 136 28.59 12.95 39.28
N LYS A 137 28.34 11.64 39.44
CA LYS A 137 28.46 10.96 40.74
C LYS A 137 29.90 11.01 41.26
N GLU A 138 30.89 10.78 40.42
CA GLU A 138 32.31 10.88 40.77
C GLU A 138 32.69 12.30 41.23
N LEU A 139 32.28 13.33 40.48
CA LEU A 139 32.51 14.73 40.83
C LEU A 139 31.86 15.11 42.17
N CYS A 140 30.65 14.62 42.44
CA CYS A 140 29.94 14.88 43.70
C CYS A 140 30.60 14.17 44.90
N MET A 141 31.09 12.95 44.69
CA MET A 141 31.87 12.21 45.68
C MET A 141 33.22 12.88 45.95
N ASP A 142 33.88 13.44 44.94
CA ASP A 142 35.14 14.16 45.09
C ASP A 142 34.99 15.52 45.78
N GLN A 143 33.89 16.24 45.53
CA GLN A 143 33.56 17.45 46.30
C GLN A 143 33.27 17.14 47.78
N SER A 144 32.59 16.03 48.05
CA SER A 144 32.32 15.55 49.42
C SER A 144 33.60 15.12 50.15
N LYS A 145 34.58 14.54 49.43
CA LYS A 145 35.90 14.21 49.96
C LYS A 145 36.78 15.44 50.18
N LYS A 146 36.69 16.47 49.33
CA LYS A 146 37.40 17.75 49.51
C LYS A 146 36.83 18.53 50.71
N LYS A 147 35.51 18.63 50.85
CA LYS A 147 34.87 19.21 52.05
C LYS A 147 35.18 18.47 53.35
N LYS A 148 35.42 17.15 53.32
CA LYS A 148 35.87 16.39 54.50
C LYS A 148 37.37 16.54 54.81
N ARG A 149 38.19 16.99 53.86
CA ARG A 149 39.63 17.27 54.07
C ARG A 149 39.89 18.68 54.61
N ASP A 150 39.00 19.63 54.35
CA ASP A 150 39.04 20.99 54.90
C ASP A 150 38.44 21.13 56.32
N VAL A 151 38.02 20.04 56.98
CA VAL A 151 37.44 20.04 58.35
C VAL A 151 38.40 19.41 59.38
N THR A 152 39.70 19.32 59.07
CA THR A 152 40.72 18.85 60.03
C THR A 152 41.73 19.90 60.45
N ASP A 153 41.54 21.16 60.11
CA ASP A 153 42.35 22.23 60.69
C ASP A 153 41.51 23.49 60.89
N GLU A 154 41.50 23.94 62.14
CA GLU A 154 40.83 25.14 62.68
C GLU A 154 39.29 25.13 62.82
N GLY A 155 38.84 25.49 64.03
CA GLY A 155 37.59 26.22 64.20
C GLY A 155 36.35 25.39 64.53
N MET A 156 36.21 25.10 65.81
CA MET A 156 34.95 24.75 66.46
C MET A 156 34.00 25.96 66.43
N GLU A 157 33.27 26.18 65.32
CA GLU A 157 32.09 27.07 65.28
C GLU A 157 31.21 26.73 64.06
N CYS A 158 29.89 26.66 64.28
CA CYS A 158 28.83 26.34 63.30
C CYS A 158 28.49 24.85 63.08
N SER A 159 28.34 24.12 64.19
CA SER A 159 27.25 23.14 64.32
C SER A 159 26.06 23.88 64.91
N PHE A 160 24.84 23.60 64.41
CA PHE A 160 23.53 24.20 64.75
C PHE A 160 22.97 25.30 63.84
N GLU A 161 22.73 25.01 62.56
CA GLU A 161 21.60 25.65 61.84
C GLU A 161 20.90 24.74 60.81
N CYS A 162 21.11 23.41 60.87
CA CYS A 162 20.36 22.44 60.04
C CYS A 162 19.47 21.47 60.86
N GLN A 163 19.23 21.76 62.14
CA GLN A 163 18.28 21.03 62.97
C GLN A 163 17.13 21.93 63.43
N LYS A 164 16.57 22.71 62.48
CA LYS A 164 15.40 23.56 62.71
C LYS A 164 14.43 23.69 61.53
N ILE A 165 14.44 22.73 60.59
CA ILE A 165 13.45 22.66 59.48
C ILE A 165 12.71 21.31 59.44
N SER A 166 12.90 20.44 60.44
CA SER A 166 12.20 19.14 60.53
C SER A 166 11.20 19.05 61.70
N GLN A 167 10.85 20.15 62.37
CA GLN A 167 9.85 20.15 63.46
C GLN A 167 8.74 21.19 63.34
N ASP A 168 8.68 21.96 62.23
CA ASP A 168 7.59 22.92 61.97
C ASP A 168 6.57 22.42 60.91
N ALA A 169 6.54 21.11 60.65
CA ALA A 169 5.55 20.48 59.77
C ALA A 169 4.33 19.87 60.50
N ASP A 170 4.35 19.75 61.84
CA ASP A 170 3.31 19.04 62.61
C ASP A 170 2.43 19.94 63.49
N ARG A 171 2.32 21.26 63.19
CA ARG A 171 1.42 22.18 63.92
C ARG A 171 0.58 23.11 63.05
N ARG A 172 0.15 22.68 61.87
CA ARG A 172 -1.01 23.28 61.17
C ARG A 172 -1.87 22.21 60.50
N ASN A 173 -2.34 21.27 61.30
CA ASN A 173 -3.50 20.44 60.94
C ASN A 173 -4.60 20.65 62.00
N SER A 174 -5.36 21.73 61.82
CA SER A 174 -6.74 21.89 62.32
C SER A 174 -7.18 23.31 61.94
N PHE A 175 -7.91 23.45 60.83
CA PHE A 175 -9.17 24.21 60.75
C PHE A 175 -9.72 24.19 59.31
N ASN A 176 -10.99 23.81 59.21
CA ASN A 176 -11.94 24.05 58.11
C ASN A 176 -11.93 23.16 56.86
N THR A 177 -12.54 21.99 57.07
CA THR A 177 -13.59 21.43 56.20
C THR A 177 -14.81 22.36 56.08
N TYR A 178 -15.04 23.03 54.94
CA TYR A 178 -16.39 23.20 54.37
C TYR A 178 -16.39 23.85 52.97
N ALA A 179 -17.08 23.18 52.04
CA ALA A 179 -17.78 23.71 50.85
C ALA A 179 -16.96 24.35 49.71
N LEU A 180 -17.29 24.23 48.42
CA LEU A 180 -18.16 23.36 47.60
C LEU A 180 -17.92 23.84 46.14
N ARG A 181 -17.64 22.90 45.23
CA ARG A 181 -17.94 22.88 43.76
C ARG A 181 -17.76 24.15 42.89
N LYS A 182 -17.11 24.00 41.72
CA LYS A 182 -17.74 23.61 40.42
C LYS A 182 -16.75 23.57 39.24
N GLY A 183 -16.85 22.48 38.44
CA GLY A 183 -16.55 22.35 37.00
C GLY A 183 -15.08 22.36 36.57
N THR A 184 -14.53 21.47 35.74
CA THR A 184 -15.11 20.52 34.76
C THR A 184 -14.04 19.50 34.32
N MET A 185 -14.46 18.24 34.27
CA MET A 185 -14.21 17.22 33.23
C MET A 185 -12.78 16.69 33.00
N GLU A 186 -12.47 15.71 33.84
CA GLU A 186 -11.78 14.44 33.59
C GLU A 186 -11.77 13.93 32.13
N TYR A 187 -10.57 13.65 31.60
CA TYR A 187 -10.33 12.67 30.55
C TYR A 187 -9.23 11.73 31.03
N ILE A 188 -9.63 10.54 31.46
CA ILE A 188 -8.77 9.41 31.76
C ILE A 188 -8.45 8.73 30.43
N MET A 189 -7.17 8.65 30.09
CA MET A 189 -6.66 7.67 29.13
C MET A 189 -5.67 6.78 29.88
N ASP A 190 -6.12 5.55 30.11
CA ASP A 190 -5.29 4.40 30.44
C ASP A 190 -4.23 4.19 29.35
N THR A 191 -2.95 4.20 29.74
CA THR A 191 -1.93 3.42 29.04
C THR A 191 -1.00 2.80 30.07
N SER A 192 -1.41 1.66 30.61
CA SER A 192 -0.53 0.77 31.35
C SER A 192 0.41 0.05 30.38
N ASN A 193 1.69 0.01 30.74
CA ASN A 193 2.78 -0.87 30.25
C ASN A 193 3.44 -0.57 28.89
N SER A 194 4.50 0.25 28.93
CA SER A 194 5.83 -0.23 28.56
C SER A 194 6.92 0.62 29.23
N SER A 195 7.78 -0.03 30.01
CA SER A 195 9.11 0.43 30.44
C SER A 195 9.18 1.52 31.52
N ASN A 196 8.95 1.08 32.75
CA ASN A 196 9.27 1.74 34.02
C ASN A 196 10.79 1.93 34.23
N LEU A 197 11.43 2.87 33.52
CA LEU A 197 12.81 3.27 33.86
C LEU A 197 13.08 4.77 33.82
N ILE A 198 12.10 5.66 33.97
CA ILE A 198 12.37 7.10 34.19
C ILE A 198 11.35 7.69 35.18
N GLN A 199 11.24 7.07 36.36
CA GLN A 199 10.55 7.68 37.51
C GLN A 199 11.56 8.08 38.60
N TYR A 200 12.59 8.83 38.19
CA TYR A 200 13.34 9.71 39.07
C TYR A 200 13.51 11.05 38.34
N LYS A 201 12.43 11.84 38.32
CA LYS A 201 12.43 13.21 37.82
C LYS A 201 13.18 14.09 38.84
N CYS A 202 14.50 14.06 38.80
CA CYS A 202 15.36 14.92 39.61
C CYS A 202 15.53 16.26 38.90
N SER A 203 14.59 17.17 39.13
CA SER A 203 14.44 18.50 38.50
C SER A 203 15.61 19.48 38.69
N ILE A 204 16.74 19.07 39.27
CA ILE A 204 17.89 19.94 39.57
C ILE A 204 19.11 19.60 38.70
N TYR A 205 19.17 18.42 38.08
CA TYR A 205 20.33 17.98 37.29
C TYR A 205 20.09 17.87 35.78
N ASP A 206 18.86 18.10 35.32
CA ASP A 206 18.47 17.93 33.90
C ASP A 206 19.06 19.01 32.96
N ASP A 207 19.46 20.15 33.52
CA ASP A 207 20.18 21.21 32.79
C ASP A 207 21.71 21.10 32.93
N ALA A 208 22.22 20.17 33.75
CA ALA A 208 23.65 20.03 34.03
C ALA A 208 24.34 18.98 33.14
N VAL A 209 23.57 18.13 32.44
CA VAL A 209 24.11 17.11 31.53
C VAL A 209 24.27 17.72 30.14
N PRO A 210 25.50 17.81 29.59
CA PRO A 210 25.70 18.32 28.24
C PRO A 210 25.01 17.43 27.21
N LEU A 211 24.20 18.05 26.34
CA LEU A 211 23.53 17.38 25.22
C LEU A 211 24.51 16.55 24.38
N TYR A 212 24.06 15.36 23.95
CA TYR A 212 24.82 14.47 23.09
C TYR A 212 25.06 15.10 21.72
N PHE A 213 24.01 15.67 21.12
CA PHE A 213 24.07 16.38 19.85
C PHE A 213 24.52 17.84 20.08
N ARG A 214 25.77 18.15 19.70
CA ARG A 214 26.34 19.50 19.83
C ARG A 214 26.24 20.31 18.55
N ARG A 215 26.10 19.64 17.41
CA ARG A 215 25.92 20.27 16.10
C ARG A 215 24.73 19.65 15.39
N PRO A 216 23.86 20.45 14.74
CA PRO A 216 22.70 19.92 14.00
C PRO A 216 23.08 18.90 12.91
N GLN A 217 24.25 19.07 12.29
CA GLN A 217 24.77 18.15 11.27
C GLN A 217 24.94 16.72 11.80
N GLN A 218 25.29 16.52 13.07
CA GLN A 218 25.54 15.18 13.62
C GLN A 218 24.30 14.29 13.53
N LEU A 219 23.11 14.86 13.78
CA LEU A 219 21.87 14.11 13.69
C LEU A 219 21.51 13.81 12.23
N LEU A 220 21.74 14.77 11.33
CA LEU A 220 21.53 14.58 9.90
C LEU A 220 22.48 13.52 9.31
N ASP A 221 23.73 13.51 9.75
CA ASP A 221 24.74 12.52 9.38
C ASP A 221 24.35 11.11 9.86
N ILE A 222 23.77 11.00 11.07
CA ILE A 222 23.24 9.72 11.56
C ILE A 222 22.04 9.26 10.73
N PHE A 223 21.10 10.15 10.43
CA PHE A 223 19.95 9.79 9.59
C PHE A 223 20.36 9.41 8.17
N THR A 224 21.27 10.15 7.54
CA THR A 224 21.79 9.79 6.22
C THR A 224 22.54 8.47 6.24
N ALA A 225 23.36 8.19 7.26
CA ALA A 225 24.00 6.89 7.43
C ALA A 225 22.99 5.74 7.65
N LEU A 226 21.91 5.98 8.41
CA LEU A 226 20.82 5.02 8.59
C LEU A 226 20.05 4.79 7.28
N GLU A 227 19.78 5.85 6.52
CA GLU A 227 19.16 5.76 5.19
C GLU A 227 20.04 4.96 4.23
N GLU A 228 21.33 5.26 4.16
CA GLU A 228 22.30 4.51 3.34
C GLU A 228 22.38 3.04 3.77
N SER A 229 22.45 2.77 5.08
CA SER A 229 22.44 1.41 5.63
C SER A 229 21.15 0.67 5.29
N ASN A 230 19.99 1.32 5.44
CA ASN A 230 18.70 0.72 5.11
C ASN A 230 18.58 0.45 3.60
N LEU A 231 19.01 1.38 2.75
CA LEU A 231 19.07 1.18 1.30
C LEU A 231 20.01 0.04 0.93
N PHE A 232 21.16 -0.06 1.60
CA PHE A 232 22.10 -1.16 1.42
C PHE A 232 21.49 -2.50 1.82
N LEU A 233 20.80 -2.58 2.97
CA LEU A 233 20.10 -3.78 3.42
C LEU A 233 18.99 -4.20 2.46
N ILE A 234 18.20 -3.24 1.96
CA ILE A 234 17.14 -3.50 0.96
C ILE A 234 17.76 -4.06 -0.32
N LYS A 235 18.83 -3.42 -0.83
CA LYS A 235 19.52 -3.89 -2.04
C LYS A 235 20.07 -5.30 -1.86
N ASN A 236 20.73 -5.58 -0.73
CA ASN A 236 21.25 -6.91 -0.42
C ASN A 236 20.12 -7.95 -0.27
N SER A 237 19.00 -7.58 0.37
CA SER A 237 17.81 -8.44 0.43
C SER A 237 17.26 -8.76 -0.95
N GLN A 238 17.20 -7.79 -1.86
CA GLN A 238 16.74 -8.01 -3.24
C GLN A 238 17.71 -8.87 -4.04
N GLU A 239 19.02 -8.65 -3.90
CA GLU A 239 20.04 -9.46 -4.57
C GLU A 239 20.01 -10.91 -4.07
N THR A 240 19.92 -11.12 -2.75
CA THR A 240 19.77 -12.45 -2.17
C THR A 240 18.47 -13.13 -2.58
N GLU A 241 17.35 -12.39 -2.67
CA GLU A 241 16.09 -12.90 -3.19
C GLU A 241 16.20 -13.33 -4.67
N GLN A 242 16.83 -12.51 -5.51
CA GLN A 242 17.08 -12.85 -6.91
C GLN A 242 17.93 -14.12 -7.06
N THR A 243 19.04 -14.22 -6.32
CA THR A 243 19.89 -15.43 -6.34
C THR A 243 19.13 -16.67 -5.87
N LEU A 244 18.25 -16.52 -4.88
CA LEU A 244 17.41 -17.60 -4.40
C LEU A 244 16.41 -18.05 -5.48
N ASP A 245 15.78 -17.12 -6.18
CA ASP A 245 14.83 -17.45 -7.24
C ASP A 245 15.51 -18.05 -8.47
N GLU A 246 16.69 -17.59 -8.84
CA GLU A 246 17.53 -18.25 -9.85
C GLU A 246 17.87 -19.70 -9.44
N LEU A 247 18.27 -19.90 -8.19
CA LEU A 247 18.58 -21.23 -7.65
C LEU A 247 17.34 -22.14 -7.63
N LYS A 248 16.17 -21.62 -7.24
CA LYS A 248 14.89 -22.35 -7.34
C LYS A 248 14.56 -22.73 -8.78
N GLN A 249 14.71 -21.82 -9.73
CA GLN A 249 14.47 -22.11 -11.15
C GLN A 249 15.43 -23.19 -11.68
N ASN A 250 16.72 -23.09 -11.33
CA ASN A 250 17.73 -24.08 -11.71
C ASN A 250 17.47 -25.45 -11.08
N PHE A 251 17.02 -25.47 -9.81
CA PHE A 251 16.60 -26.68 -9.14
C PHE A 251 15.39 -27.31 -9.84
N LEU A 252 14.36 -26.53 -10.16
CA LEU A 252 13.18 -27.02 -10.90
C LEU A 252 13.54 -27.58 -12.28
N LYS A 253 14.40 -26.90 -13.03
CA LYS A 253 14.91 -27.37 -14.32
C LYS A 253 15.65 -28.70 -14.17
N THR A 254 16.57 -28.78 -13.20
CA THR A 254 17.35 -30.00 -12.93
C THR A 254 16.46 -31.15 -12.49
N LYS A 255 15.49 -30.89 -11.60
CA LYS A 255 14.50 -31.87 -11.16
C LYS A 255 13.70 -32.43 -12.33
N ASN A 256 13.14 -31.57 -13.17
CA ASN A 256 12.39 -32.01 -14.35
C ASN A 256 13.26 -32.83 -15.33
N MET A 257 14.53 -32.45 -15.52
CA MET A 257 15.47 -33.21 -16.35
C MET A 257 15.78 -34.59 -15.74
N MET A 258 15.99 -34.66 -14.42
CA MET A 258 16.20 -35.92 -13.71
C MET A 258 14.96 -36.81 -13.73
N ASP A 259 13.77 -36.24 -13.52
CA ASP A 259 12.50 -36.97 -13.57
C ASP A 259 12.27 -37.56 -14.95
N ARG A 260 12.54 -36.80 -16.03
CA ARG A 260 12.49 -37.32 -17.41
C ARG A 260 13.49 -38.44 -17.65
N ARG A 261 14.75 -38.28 -17.21
CA ARG A 261 15.77 -39.33 -17.34
C ARG A 261 15.38 -40.58 -16.56
N SER A 262 14.81 -40.42 -15.36
CA SER A 262 14.29 -41.52 -14.55
C SER A 262 13.12 -42.22 -15.26
N GLN A 263 12.19 -41.48 -15.85
CA GLN A 263 11.09 -42.04 -16.64
C GLN A 263 11.60 -42.85 -17.84
N ILE A 264 12.57 -42.31 -18.61
CA ILE A 264 13.17 -43.02 -19.75
C ILE A 264 13.89 -44.28 -19.28
N LEU A 265 14.66 -44.20 -18.19
CA LEU A 265 15.36 -45.37 -17.65
C LEU A 265 14.37 -46.44 -17.17
N ASN A 266 13.28 -46.05 -16.49
CA ASN A 266 12.23 -46.98 -16.09
C ASN A 266 11.52 -47.61 -17.29
N GLN A 267 11.26 -46.85 -18.36
CA GLN A 267 10.73 -47.38 -19.61
C GLN A 267 11.68 -48.41 -20.22
N SER A 268 12.97 -48.10 -20.31
CA SER A 268 13.99 -49.02 -20.80
C SER A 268 14.10 -50.29 -19.94
N ILE A 269 14.03 -50.16 -18.62
CA ILE A 269 13.99 -51.32 -17.71
C ILE A 269 12.77 -52.19 -18.00
N ASN A 270 11.58 -51.60 -18.15
CA ASN A 270 10.35 -52.34 -18.45
C ASN A 270 10.42 -53.02 -19.83
N GLU A 271 10.99 -52.35 -20.83
CA GLU A 271 11.21 -52.92 -22.17
C GLU A 271 12.18 -54.10 -22.12
N LEU A 272 13.31 -53.96 -21.42
CA LEU A 272 14.28 -55.04 -21.24
C LEU A 272 13.67 -56.21 -20.46
N GLN A 273 12.88 -55.95 -19.41
CA GLN A 273 12.15 -56.99 -18.68
C GLN A 273 11.17 -57.73 -19.59
N ALA A 274 10.43 -57.01 -20.44
CA ALA A 274 9.52 -57.64 -21.41
C ALA A 274 10.28 -58.46 -22.47
N GLN A 275 11.43 -57.98 -22.95
CA GLN A 275 12.30 -58.74 -23.86
C GLN A 275 12.84 -60.00 -23.21
N ILE A 276 13.29 -59.92 -21.95
CA ILE A 276 13.72 -61.09 -21.17
C ILE A 276 12.56 -62.07 -21.05
N GLU A 277 11.35 -61.64 -20.70
CA GLU A 277 10.19 -62.53 -20.58
C GLU A 277 9.84 -63.23 -21.91
N ILE A 278 9.95 -62.52 -23.05
CA ILE A 278 9.75 -63.11 -24.38
C ILE A 278 10.84 -64.13 -24.70
N GLU A 279 12.11 -63.81 -24.42
CA GLU A 279 13.23 -64.72 -24.64
C GLU A 279 13.20 -65.93 -23.70
N GLU A 280 12.81 -65.76 -22.44
CA GLU A 280 12.54 -66.87 -21.51
C GLU A 280 11.44 -67.78 -22.07
N LYS A 281 10.32 -67.22 -22.55
CA LYS A 281 9.27 -68.03 -23.21
C LYS A 281 9.77 -68.72 -24.48
N ARG A 282 10.62 -68.08 -25.29
CA ARG A 282 11.22 -68.68 -26.49
C ARG A 282 12.19 -69.80 -26.14
N THR A 283 13.07 -69.59 -25.18
CA THR A 283 14.02 -70.60 -24.70
C THR A 283 13.29 -71.77 -24.05
N GLU A 284 12.23 -71.52 -23.27
CA GLU A 284 11.31 -72.56 -22.79
C GLU A 284 10.70 -73.35 -23.95
N GLN A 285 10.20 -72.68 -24.99
CA GLN A 285 9.69 -73.36 -26.20
C GLN A 285 10.76 -74.19 -26.89
N PHE A 286 12.00 -73.69 -27.00
CA PHE A 286 13.13 -74.43 -27.56
C PHE A 286 13.55 -75.60 -26.67
N CYS A 287 13.57 -75.47 -25.35
CA CYS A 287 13.81 -76.58 -24.42
C CYS A 287 12.73 -77.65 -24.56
N VAL A 288 11.45 -77.25 -24.65
CA VAL A 288 10.34 -78.19 -24.90
C VAL A 288 10.47 -78.86 -26.27
N ARG A 289 10.89 -78.14 -27.32
CA ARG A 289 11.13 -78.70 -28.66
C ARG A 289 12.39 -79.56 -28.74
N SER A 290 13.47 -79.20 -28.07
CA SER A 290 14.73 -79.96 -27.99
C SER A 290 14.54 -81.23 -27.16
N SER A 291 13.75 -81.17 -26.08
CA SER A 291 13.34 -82.37 -25.33
C SER A 291 12.47 -83.34 -26.16
N LYS A 292 11.81 -82.84 -27.21
CA LYS A 292 11.10 -83.61 -28.23
C LYS A 292 11.98 -83.73 -29.47
N GLY A 293 13.06 -84.51 -29.40
CA GLY A 293 14.11 -84.68 -30.42
C GLY A 293 13.68 -85.14 -31.82
N SER A 294 12.79 -84.41 -32.48
CA SER A 294 12.22 -84.67 -33.80
C SER A 294 12.67 -83.64 -34.84
N ALA A 295 13.41 -82.59 -34.44
CA ALA A 295 13.77 -81.48 -35.31
C ALA A 295 15.02 -81.75 -36.18
N GLU A 296 16.01 -82.50 -35.67
CA GLU A 296 17.26 -82.79 -36.39
C GLU A 296 17.01 -83.54 -37.71
N GLU A 297 16.15 -84.55 -37.69
CA GLU A 297 15.87 -85.37 -38.88
C GLU A 297 15.11 -84.60 -39.98
N THR A 298 14.35 -83.57 -39.61
CA THR A 298 13.71 -82.67 -40.58
C THR A 298 14.67 -81.62 -41.13
N GLN A 299 15.59 -81.10 -40.31
CA GLN A 299 16.60 -80.14 -40.76
C GLN A 299 17.64 -80.79 -41.67
N GLU A 300 18.05 -82.02 -41.39
CA GLU A 300 18.99 -82.76 -42.25
C GLU A 300 18.41 -83.00 -43.65
N LYS A 301 17.13 -83.36 -43.75
CA LYS A 301 16.42 -83.48 -45.04
C LYS A 301 16.37 -82.16 -45.81
N VAL A 302 16.05 -81.06 -45.14
CA VAL A 302 16.03 -79.73 -45.77
C VAL A 302 17.42 -79.31 -46.23
N LEU A 303 18.47 -79.63 -45.47
CA LEU A 303 19.86 -79.34 -45.86
C LEU A 303 20.31 -80.18 -47.06
N MET A 304 19.87 -81.44 -47.15
CA MET A 304 20.09 -82.27 -48.34
C MET A 304 19.36 -81.74 -49.56
N ASP A 305 18.06 -81.40 -49.44
CA ASP A 305 17.28 -80.81 -50.53
C ASP A 305 17.89 -79.48 -51.01
N LEU A 306 18.40 -78.66 -50.09
CA LEU A 306 19.09 -77.42 -50.41
C LEU A 306 20.40 -77.68 -51.16
N HIS A 307 21.21 -78.65 -50.69
CA HIS A 307 22.44 -79.03 -51.37
C HIS A 307 22.16 -79.48 -52.81
N ASP A 308 21.15 -80.32 -53.01
CA ASP A 308 20.73 -80.78 -54.34
C ASP A 308 20.25 -79.63 -55.23
N HIS A 309 19.51 -78.68 -54.68
CA HIS A 309 19.05 -77.51 -55.43
C HIS A 309 20.20 -76.57 -55.83
N VAL A 310 21.11 -76.29 -54.90
CA VAL A 310 22.32 -75.49 -55.17
C VAL A 310 23.18 -76.17 -56.24
N LEU A 311 23.28 -77.49 -56.20
CA LEU A 311 24.02 -78.28 -57.18
C LEU A 311 23.37 -78.22 -58.58
N ASP A 312 22.04 -78.22 -58.68
CA ASP A 312 21.33 -78.00 -59.95
C ASP A 312 21.59 -76.59 -60.50
N VAL A 313 21.50 -75.55 -59.66
CA VAL A 313 21.79 -74.16 -60.06
C VAL A 313 23.26 -74.02 -60.52
N TYR A 314 24.20 -74.56 -59.75
CA TYR A 314 25.63 -74.55 -60.07
C TYR A 314 25.93 -75.17 -61.44
N LYS A 315 25.31 -76.32 -61.76
CA LYS A 315 25.40 -76.93 -63.09
C LYS A 315 24.77 -76.06 -64.19
N ARG A 316 23.59 -75.48 -63.96
CA ARG A 316 22.90 -74.61 -64.95
C ARG A 316 23.70 -73.35 -65.26
N CYS A 317 24.45 -72.83 -64.29
CA CYS A 317 25.32 -71.67 -64.47
C CYS A 317 26.60 -71.98 -65.29
N GLY A 318 26.82 -73.24 -65.67
CA GLY A 318 27.92 -73.65 -66.56
C GLY A 318 29.21 -74.05 -65.85
N PHE A 319 29.17 -74.31 -64.53
CA PHE A 319 30.30 -74.82 -63.77
C PHE A 319 30.36 -76.35 -63.84
N ASP A 320 31.58 -76.91 -63.94
CA ASP A 320 31.78 -78.35 -63.86
C ASP A 320 31.65 -78.82 -62.40
N ALA A 321 30.66 -79.67 -62.14
CA ALA A 321 30.42 -80.24 -60.83
C ALA A 321 31.38 -81.41 -60.57
N GLU A 322 32.62 -81.09 -60.19
CA GLU A 322 33.53 -82.10 -59.63
C GLU A 322 32.95 -82.60 -58.30
N SER A 323 32.82 -83.92 -58.15
CA SER A 323 32.17 -84.52 -57.00
C SER A 323 32.93 -84.20 -55.71
N ASN A 324 32.21 -83.66 -54.71
CA ASN A 324 32.62 -83.27 -53.34
C ASN A 324 32.83 -81.76 -53.07
N LEU A 325 32.23 -80.87 -53.85
CA LEU A 325 32.19 -79.44 -53.51
C LEU A 325 31.17 -79.17 -52.40
N SER A 326 31.59 -78.46 -51.35
CA SER A 326 30.69 -78.04 -50.26
C SER A 326 29.64 -77.07 -50.77
N THR A 327 28.40 -77.13 -50.24
CA THR A 327 27.32 -76.17 -50.59
C THR A 327 27.77 -74.73 -50.45
N ILE A 328 28.56 -74.43 -49.41
CA ILE A 328 29.08 -73.08 -49.15
C ILE A 328 30.03 -72.66 -50.28
N TYR A 329 30.91 -73.55 -50.71
CA TYR A 329 31.85 -73.27 -51.80
C TYR A 329 31.13 -73.02 -53.14
N MET A 330 30.15 -73.88 -53.47
CA MET A 330 29.31 -73.68 -54.67
C MET A 330 28.58 -72.33 -54.63
N LEU A 331 28.07 -71.93 -53.46
CA LEU A 331 27.43 -70.62 -53.28
C LEU A 331 28.42 -69.46 -53.42
N THR A 332 29.64 -69.57 -52.91
CA THR A 332 30.68 -68.54 -53.06
C THR A 332 31.08 -68.33 -54.52
N GLU A 333 31.20 -69.39 -55.31
CA GLU A 333 31.48 -69.26 -56.76
C GLU A 333 30.28 -68.69 -57.53
N LEU A 334 29.06 -69.11 -57.17
CA LEU A 334 27.84 -68.52 -57.72
C LEU A 334 27.75 -67.03 -57.39
N GLU A 335 28.06 -66.63 -56.15
CA GLU A 335 28.08 -65.24 -55.71
C GLU A 335 29.13 -64.43 -56.48
N ALA A 336 30.36 -64.95 -56.61
CA ALA A 336 31.40 -64.29 -57.40
C ALA A 336 31.00 -64.10 -58.87
N ARG A 337 30.31 -65.08 -59.46
CA ARG A 337 29.80 -64.99 -60.82
C ARG A 337 28.65 -64.00 -60.95
N ILE A 338 27.75 -63.96 -59.96
CA ILE A 338 26.68 -62.97 -59.91
C ILE A 338 27.27 -61.56 -59.79
N GLU A 339 28.27 -61.34 -58.92
CA GLU A 339 28.96 -60.06 -58.82
C GLU A 339 29.61 -59.64 -60.15
N GLU A 340 30.27 -60.57 -60.84
CA GLU A 340 30.87 -60.30 -62.15
C GLU A 340 29.81 -59.88 -63.18
N LEU A 341 28.68 -60.60 -63.23
CA LEU A 341 27.55 -60.28 -64.11
C LEU A 341 26.91 -58.94 -63.73
N LEU A 342 26.76 -58.64 -62.44
CA LEU A 342 26.22 -57.37 -61.96
C LEU A 342 27.15 -56.20 -62.31
N ARG A 343 28.47 -56.35 -62.15
CA ARG A 343 29.46 -55.34 -62.62
C ARG A 343 29.41 -55.16 -64.13
N ALA A 344 29.16 -56.22 -64.89
CA ALA A 344 28.97 -56.14 -66.33
C ALA A 344 27.67 -55.40 -66.69
N ILE A 345 26.59 -55.63 -65.94
CA ILE A 345 25.31 -54.93 -66.08
C ILE A 345 25.45 -53.45 -65.75
N GLU A 346 26.14 -53.09 -64.67
CA GLU A 346 26.36 -51.69 -64.26
C GLU A 346 27.13 -50.88 -65.31
N LYS A 347 28.03 -51.52 -66.07
CA LYS A 347 28.78 -50.88 -67.15
C LYS A 347 28.00 -50.75 -68.46
N MET A 348 26.78 -51.28 -68.56
CA MET A 348 26.00 -51.19 -69.79
C MET A 348 25.46 -49.77 -70.01
N PRO A 349 25.48 -49.25 -71.24
CA PRO A 349 24.92 -47.93 -71.55
C PRO A 349 23.43 -47.86 -71.19
N GLU A 350 23.04 -46.84 -70.45
CA GLU A 350 21.67 -46.65 -69.93
C GLU A 350 20.62 -46.55 -71.07
N GLU A 351 21.00 -46.00 -72.22
CA GLU A 351 20.15 -45.97 -73.42
C GLU A 351 19.84 -47.36 -73.98
N TYR A 352 20.80 -48.29 -73.91
CA TYR A 352 20.60 -49.67 -74.35
C TYR A 352 19.67 -50.41 -73.39
N VAL A 353 19.86 -50.23 -72.08
CA VAL A 353 19.01 -50.83 -71.04
C VAL A 353 17.55 -50.36 -71.19
N ILE A 354 17.31 -49.06 -71.30
CA ILE A 354 15.95 -48.50 -71.48
C ILE A 354 15.28 -49.04 -72.75
N LYS A 355 16.05 -49.22 -73.84
CA LYS A 355 15.51 -49.74 -75.10
C LYS A 355 15.10 -51.21 -74.96
N VAL A 356 15.95 -52.03 -74.35
CA VAL A 356 15.67 -53.46 -74.11
C VAL A 356 14.53 -53.65 -73.11
N GLU A 357 14.46 -52.84 -72.05
CA GLU A 357 13.35 -52.87 -71.09
C GLU A 357 12.01 -52.53 -71.77
N LYS A 358 11.96 -51.49 -72.60
CA LYS A 358 10.75 -51.14 -73.35
C LYS A 358 10.32 -52.28 -74.29
N GLU A 359 11.27 -52.95 -74.92
CA GLU A 359 11.00 -54.09 -75.80
C GLU A 359 10.49 -55.31 -75.02
N LYS A 360 11.15 -55.66 -73.91
CA LYS A 360 10.75 -56.78 -73.04
C LYS A 360 9.41 -56.53 -72.34
N GLU A 361 9.16 -55.32 -71.87
CA GLU A 361 7.87 -54.96 -71.28
C GLU A 361 6.76 -54.94 -72.33
N LYS A 362 7.05 -54.54 -73.58
CA LYS A 362 6.10 -54.69 -74.70
C LYS A 362 5.81 -56.17 -74.99
N GLU A 363 6.83 -57.02 -75.07
CA GLU A 363 6.68 -58.47 -75.26
C GLU A 363 5.85 -59.10 -74.13
N ARG A 364 6.10 -58.71 -72.88
CA ARG A 364 5.35 -59.18 -71.70
C ARG A 364 3.88 -58.78 -71.79
N ARG A 365 3.60 -57.52 -72.13
CA ARG A 365 2.22 -57.01 -72.31
C ARG A 365 1.49 -57.74 -73.43
N GLU A 366 2.18 -57.99 -74.54
CA GLU A 366 1.64 -58.76 -75.66
C GLU A 366 1.36 -60.21 -75.24
N ARG A 367 2.28 -60.86 -74.52
CA ARG A 367 2.09 -62.22 -73.98
C ARG A 367 0.89 -62.31 -73.03
N VAL A 368 0.77 -61.39 -72.07
CA VAL A 368 -0.37 -61.35 -71.12
C VAL A 368 -1.69 -61.08 -71.86
N ARG A 369 -1.70 -60.17 -72.85
CA ARG A 369 -2.90 -59.95 -73.68
C ARG A 369 -3.25 -61.21 -74.46
N GLN A 370 -2.28 -61.88 -75.07
CA GLN A 370 -2.50 -63.09 -75.84
C GLN A 370 -2.99 -64.24 -74.96
N GLU A 371 -2.44 -64.40 -73.76
CA GLU A 371 -2.90 -65.37 -72.77
C GLU A 371 -4.33 -65.07 -72.30
N ARG A 372 -4.69 -63.80 -72.05
CA ARG A 372 -6.07 -63.43 -71.70
C ARG A 372 -7.04 -63.72 -72.84
N ILE A 373 -6.68 -63.38 -74.07
CA ILE A 373 -7.50 -63.64 -75.26
C ILE A 373 -7.67 -65.13 -75.47
N THR A 374 -6.59 -65.91 -75.40
CA THR A 374 -6.64 -67.37 -75.56
C THR A 374 -7.40 -68.07 -74.43
N GLN A 375 -7.28 -67.61 -73.18
CA GLN A 375 -8.09 -68.10 -72.07
C GLN A 375 -9.58 -67.80 -72.27
N GLN A 376 -9.92 -66.58 -72.68
CA GLN A 376 -11.30 -66.22 -72.99
C GLN A 376 -11.85 -67.07 -74.15
N GLN A 377 -11.05 -67.28 -75.20
CA GLN A 377 -11.41 -68.16 -76.32
C GLN A 377 -11.60 -69.61 -75.86
N ARG A 378 -10.69 -70.19 -75.06
CA ARG A 378 -10.87 -71.54 -74.49
C ARG A 378 -12.12 -71.65 -73.64
N LEU A 379 -12.40 -70.67 -72.78
CA LEU A 379 -13.61 -70.65 -71.95
C LEU A 379 -14.88 -70.49 -72.78
N TYR A 380 -14.81 -69.75 -73.89
CA TYR A 380 -15.91 -69.62 -74.84
C TYR A 380 -16.11 -70.92 -75.63
N GLU A 381 -15.04 -71.52 -76.16
CA GLU A 381 -15.05 -72.81 -76.85
C GLU A 381 -15.54 -73.94 -75.95
N GLU A 382 -15.10 -74.00 -74.69
CA GLU A 382 -15.61 -74.97 -73.71
C GLU A 382 -17.10 -74.79 -73.47
N ARG A 383 -17.56 -73.55 -73.30
CA ARG A 383 -18.99 -73.25 -73.13
C ARG A 383 -19.77 -73.64 -74.37
N MET A 384 -19.26 -73.31 -75.56
CA MET A 384 -19.85 -73.65 -76.84
C MET A 384 -19.91 -75.17 -77.04
N LYS A 385 -18.83 -75.89 -76.73
CA LYS A 385 -18.74 -77.36 -76.81
C LYS A 385 -19.68 -78.04 -75.82
N LYS A 386 -19.71 -77.59 -74.56
CA LYS A 386 -20.67 -78.07 -73.55
C LYS A 386 -22.11 -77.79 -73.97
N SER A 387 -22.38 -76.64 -74.61
CA SER A 387 -23.70 -76.30 -75.15
C SER A 387 -24.07 -77.20 -76.35
N MET A 388 -23.17 -77.37 -77.31
CA MET A 388 -23.35 -78.29 -78.46
C MET A 388 -23.56 -79.73 -78.01
N GLU A 389 -22.77 -80.23 -77.05
CA GLU A 389 -22.91 -81.57 -76.50
C GLU A 389 -24.23 -81.74 -75.74
N ARG A 390 -24.71 -80.70 -75.04
CA ARG A 390 -26.04 -80.69 -74.43
C ARG A 390 -27.15 -80.74 -75.48
N SER A 391 -27.00 -80.01 -76.58
CA SER A 391 -27.97 -79.99 -77.68
C SER A 391 -27.97 -81.28 -78.51
N MET A 392 -26.82 -81.93 -78.68
CA MET A 392 -26.69 -83.20 -79.41
C MET A 392 -27.07 -84.43 -78.58
N LYS A 393 -27.09 -84.33 -77.24
CA LYS A 393 -27.56 -85.41 -76.37
C LYS A 393 -29.07 -85.59 -76.55
N ALA A 394 -29.45 -86.80 -76.98
CA ALA A 394 -30.86 -87.18 -77.13
C ALA A 394 -31.65 -86.85 -75.84
N PRO A 395 -32.82 -86.19 -75.94
CA PRO A 395 -33.62 -85.79 -74.80
C PRO A 395 -33.85 -86.97 -73.83
N LYS A 396 -33.39 -86.82 -72.57
CA LYS A 396 -33.49 -87.87 -71.55
C LYS A 396 -34.96 -88.17 -71.23
N LYS A 397 -35.46 -89.33 -71.66
CA LYS A 397 -36.80 -89.84 -71.31
C LYS A 397 -36.85 -90.14 -69.81
N ARG A 398 -37.63 -89.36 -69.05
CA ARG A 398 -37.82 -89.58 -67.61
C ARG A 398 -38.65 -90.86 -67.41
N LYS A 399 -38.14 -91.80 -66.60
CA LYS A 399 -38.94 -92.93 -66.09
C LYS A 399 -39.36 -92.60 -64.65
N GLY A 400 -40.67 -92.63 -64.38
CA GLY A 400 -41.25 -92.37 -63.04
C GLY A 400 -42.01 -91.05 -62.93
N ARG A 401 -42.88 -90.95 -61.90
CA ARG A 401 -43.75 -89.79 -61.68
C ARG A 401 -42.92 -88.58 -61.22
N GLN A 402 -43.08 -87.46 -61.92
CA GLN A 402 -42.42 -86.21 -61.58
C GLN A 402 -42.89 -85.71 -60.22
N GLN A 403 -41.95 -85.56 -59.28
CA GLN A 403 -42.24 -84.99 -57.97
C GLN A 403 -42.51 -83.50 -58.14
N MET A 404 -43.74 -83.09 -57.89
CA MET A 404 -44.14 -81.69 -57.87
C MET A 404 -43.60 -81.07 -56.58
N TRP A 405 -42.79 -80.03 -56.72
CA TRP A 405 -42.42 -79.18 -55.60
C TRP A 405 -43.70 -78.60 -55.00
N ARG A 406 -43.90 -78.83 -53.70
CA ARG A 406 -45.01 -78.23 -52.96
C ARG A 406 -44.72 -76.75 -52.80
N SER A 407 -45.74 -75.90 -52.90
CA SER A 407 -45.60 -74.45 -52.79
C SER A 407 -44.94 -74.08 -51.46
N HIS A 408 -43.77 -73.44 -51.52
CA HIS A 408 -43.23 -72.69 -50.40
C HIS A 408 -43.94 -71.34 -50.31
N ILE A 409 -44.44 -71.00 -49.12
CA ILE A 409 -45.04 -69.69 -48.82
C ILE A 409 -43.95 -68.62 -48.96
N ALA A 410 -44.17 -67.62 -49.81
CA ALA A 410 -43.24 -66.52 -50.02
C ALA A 410 -43.14 -65.66 -48.75
N ARG A 411 -41.98 -65.67 -48.08
CA ARG A 411 -41.68 -64.66 -47.04
C ARG A 411 -41.44 -63.33 -47.75
N GLN A 412 -42.24 -62.32 -47.43
CA GLN A 412 -41.92 -60.93 -47.72
C GLN A 412 -40.68 -60.55 -46.90
N ILE A 413 -39.54 -60.48 -47.54
CA ILE A 413 -38.35 -59.84 -46.98
C ILE A 413 -38.51 -58.35 -47.30
N LEU A 414 -38.65 -57.53 -46.26
CA LEU A 414 -38.54 -56.08 -46.38
C LEU A 414 -37.20 -55.73 -47.05
N GLN A 415 -37.24 -54.84 -48.03
CA GLN A 415 -36.05 -54.16 -48.53
C GLN A 415 -35.47 -53.33 -47.39
N THR A 416 -34.45 -53.85 -46.69
CA THR A 416 -33.50 -53.00 -45.98
C THR A 416 -32.48 -52.47 -46.98
N GLU A 417 -32.25 -51.17 -46.87
CA GLU A 417 -31.51 -50.32 -47.77
C GLU A 417 -30.09 -50.85 -48.03
N LYS A 418 -29.65 -50.68 -49.27
CA LYS A 418 -28.29 -50.96 -49.71
C LYS A 418 -27.35 -50.02 -48.96
N GLU A 419 -26.57 -50.53 -48.02
CA GLU A 419 -25.37 -49.83 -47.59
C GLU A 419 -24.33 -49.89 -48.70
N ASP A 420 -23.75 -48.72 -48.96
CA ASP A 420 -22.87 -48.42 -50.06
C ASP A 420 -21.67 -49.38 -50.16
N LEU A 421 -21.62 -50.11 -51.26
CA LEU A 421 -20.39 -50.70 -51.76
C LEU A 421 -19.47 -49.55 -52.20
N LYS A 422 -18.68 -49.05 -51.26
CA LYS A 422 -17.50 -48.26 -51.57
C LYS A 422 -16.57 -49.15 -52.40
N ASP A 423 -16.40 -48.74 -53.64
CA ASP A 423 -15.47 -49.24 -54.64
C ASP A 423 -14.11 -49.62 -54.03
N LYS A 424 -13.88 -50.92 -53.83
CA LYS A 424 -12.57 -51.49 -53.48
C LYS A 424 -11.73 -51.71 -54.74
N GLY A 425 -11.69 -50.71 -55.62
CA GLY A 425 -10.93 -50.74 -56.87
C GLY A 425 -9.40 -50.78 -56.69
N ASN A 426 -8.86 -50.56 -55.49
CA ASN A 426 -7.42 -50.41 -55.29
C ASN A 426 -6.74 -51.51 -54.44
N GLU A 427 -7.46 -52.52 -53.95
CA GLU A 427 -6.83 -53.62 -53.18
C GLU A 427 -6.35 -54.80 -54.06
N SER A 428 -6.78 -54.88 -55.32
CA SER A 428 -6.43 -56.01 -56.21
C SER A 428 -5.10 -55.83 -56.94
N ASP A 429 -4.62 -54.58 -57.09
CA ASP A 429 -3.36 -54.27 -57.78
C ASP A 429 -2.13 -54.41 -56.87
N GLN A 430 -2.31 -54.57 -55.56
CA GLN A 430 -1.20 -54.75 -54.62
C GLN A 430 -0.71 -56.20 -54.51
N GLN A 431 -1.45 -57.18 -55.05
CA GLN A 431 -1.07 -58.60 -54.93
C GLN A 431 -0.16 -59.11 -56.07
N PHE A 432 0.14 -58.28 -57.07
CA PHE A 432 1.02 -58.64 -58.20
C PHE A 432 2.29 -57.79 -58.30
N PHE A 433 2.54 -56.89 -57.35
CA PHE A 433 3.80 -56.17 -57.21
C PHE A 433 4.50 -56.60 -55.93
N VAL A 434 5.08 -57.80 -55.97
CA VAL A 434 6.21 -58.17 -55.11
C VAL A 434 7.45 -57.96 -55.96
N TRP A 435 8.39 -57.14 -55.47
CA TRP A 435 9.68 -56.89 -56.09
C TRP A 435 10.53 -58.16 -56.16
#